data_AF-A0A847USU0-F1
#
_entry.id   AF-A0A847USU0-F1
#
_cell.length_a   1.000
_cell.length_b   1.000
_cell.length_c   1.000
_cell.angle_alpha   90.00
_cell.angle_beta   90.00
_cell.angle_gamma   90.00
#
_symmetry.space_group_name_H-M   'P 1'
#
loop_
_entity.id
_entity.type
_entity.pdbx_description
1 polymer ?
#
loop_
_entity_poly.entity_id
_entity_poly.type
_entity_poly.pdbx_seq_one_letter_code
_entity_poly.pdbx_strand_id
1 'polypeptide(L)'
;RFQRIALETDLDAQLPRCSVELWKKTGMQPEQRSDTGKIYSLHEPGVSCISKGKAHKKYEFGAKASVTVTKTSGIIVGALSFQDNPFDGHTLPAVLSQVESIVGQRPTMAICDRGYRGKRKVGVTSIEIPESGKRTKTASDKRQARERFRRRAAIEPIIGHLKNDHRMLRNYLKGQVGDAVNLFMACAAFNFRKFIRVLCFLYLKFLGHILRPNVQPMQACA
;
A
#
# COMPACT_ATOMS: atom_id res chain seq x y z
N ARG A 1 5.39 -1.44 -6.92
CA ARG A 1 4.43 -0.36 -7.28
C ARG A 1 3.85 0.13 -5.99
N PHE A 2 4.76 0.80 -5.27
CA PHE A 2 4.49 1.36 -3.96
C PHE A 2 3.47 2.45 -4.14
N GLN A 3 2.51 2.43 -3.26
CA GLN A 3 1.22 2.88 -3.65
C GLN A 3 0.80 3.90 -2.62
N ARG A 4 0.60 5.13 -3.11
CA ARG A 4 -0.04 6.19 -2.36
C ARG A 4 -1.45 5.74 -2.07
N ILE A 5 -1.67 5.33 -0.83
CA ILE A 5 -3.00 5.39 -0.26
C ILE A 5 -3.09 6.81 0.30
N ALA A 6 -3.85 7.66 -0.38
CA ALA A 6 -4.53 8.73 0.32
C ALA A 6 -5.76 8.08 0.96
N LEU A 7 -5.88 8.25 2.27
CA LEU A 7 -7.15 8.08 2.98
C LEU A 7 -8.13 9.10 2.39
N GLU A 8 -9.43 8.78 2.34
CA GLU A 8 -10.49 9.73 1.97
C GLU A 8 -11.44 9.81 3.16
N THR A 9 -11.29 10.86 3.96
CA THR A 9 -12.15 11.09 5.13
C THR A 9 -13.49 11.66 4.68
N ASP A 10 -14.55 10.86 4.75
CA ASP A 10 -15.92 11.37 4.76
C ASP A 10 -16.24 11.82 6.19
N LEU A 11 -16.48 13.12 6.35
CA LEU A 11 -16.64 13.81 7.61
C LEU A 11 -18.12 13.90 7.99
N ASP A 12 -18.59 12.98 8.83
CA ASP A 12 -19.81 13.13 9.62
C ASP A 12 -19.54 12.63 11.05
N ALA A 13 -19.00 13.50 11.91
CA ALA A 13 -19.00 13.29 13.37
C ALA A 13 -18.78 14.61 14.14
N GLN A 14 -19.59 14.79 15.19
CA GLN A 14 -19.78 15.98 16.02
C GLN A 14 -18.49 16.68 16.50
N LEU A 15 -18.53 18.03 16.49
CA LEU A 15 -17.46 18.96 16.83
C LEU A 15 -16.99 18.86 18.31
N PRO A 16 -15.68 18.62 18.58
CA PRO A 16 -15.08 18.87 19.89
C PRO A 16 -14.63 20.33 20.06
N ARG A 17 -14.72 20.87 21.29
CA ARG A 17 -14.53 22.30 21.64
C ARG A 17 -13.14 22.89 21.33
N CYS A 18 -12.13 22.06 21.02
CA CYS A 18 -10.76 22.48 20.71
C CYS A 18 -10.60 23.13 19.31
N SER A 19 -11.58 22.96 18.41
CA SER A 19 -11.52 23.47 17.03
C SER A 19 -11.73 24.98 16.90
N VAL A 20 -12.21 25.66 17.95
CA VAL A 20 -12.54 27.09 17.92
C VAL A 20 -11.30 28.00 18.01
N GLU A 21 -10.23 27.54 18.67
CA GLU A 21 -8.98 28.31 18.78
C GLU A 21 -8.17 28.31 17.47
N LEU A 22 -8.20 27.20 16.72
CA LEU A 22 -7.58 27.12 15.40
C LEU A 22 -8.26 28.11 14.43
N TRP A 23 -9.59 28.18 14.48
CA TRP A 23 -10.43 29.12 13.73
C TRP A 23 -10.05 30.59 13.92
N LYS A 24 -9.62 30.98 15.14
CA LYS A 24 -9.15 32.34 15.44
C LYS A 24 -7.74 32.61 14.92
N LYS A 25 -6.89 31.58 14.81
CA LYS A 25 -5.51 31.68 14.31
C LYS A 25 -5.40 31.68 12.78
N THR A 26 -6.26 30.93 12.08
CA THR A 26 -6.30 30.87 10.61
C THR A 26 -7.26 31.87 9.99
N GLY A 27 -7.52 33.00 10.67
CA GLY A 27 -8.37 34.10 10.19
C GLY A 27 -8.23 34.26 8.69
N MET A 28 -9.34 34.00 7.98
CA MET A 28 -9.45 33.72 6.56
C MET A 28 -8.78 34.79 5.70
N GLN A 29 -7.46 34.68 5.53
CA GLN A 29 -6.74 35.35 4.46
C GLN A 29 -6.84 34.45 3.24
N PRO A 30 -7.13 35.02 2.04
CA PRO A 30 -7.15 34.24 0.81
C PRO A 30 -5.74 33.71 0.52
N GLU A 31 -5.45 32.49 0.94
CA GLU A 31 -4.19 31.80 0.66
C GLU A 31 -4.03 31.58 -0.86
N GLN A 32 -2.90 32.02 -1.40
CA GLN A 32 -2.54 31.85 -2.79
C GLN A 32 -2.15 30.40 -3.07
N ARG A 33 -2.27 29.94 -4.33
CA ARG A 33 -1.99 28.54 -4.70
C ARG A 33 -0.59 28.05 -4.27
N SER A 34 0.39 28.95 -4.18
CA SER A 34 1.78 28.70 -3.79
C SER A 34 2.03 28.55 -2.30
N ASP A 35 1.06 28.88 -1.45
CA ASP A 35 1.32 28.96 -0.01
C ASP A 35 1.52 27.56 0.61
N THR A 36 2.47 27.49 1.53
CA THR A 36 2.82 26.28 2.27
C THR A 36 2.09 26.25 3.62
N GLY A 37 1.77 25.05 4.13
CA GLY A 37 1.15 24.90 5.45
C GLY A 37 -0.38 25.04 5.47
N LYS A 38 -1.03 24.82 4.32
CA LYS A 38 -2.49 24.92 4.18
C LYS A 38 -3.21 23.89 5.02
N ILE A 39 -4.23 24.34 5.74
CA ILE A 39 -5.11 23.46 6.51
C ILE A 39 -6.28 23.07 5.61
N TYR A 40 -6.33 21.78 5.24
CA TYR A 40 -7.37 21.23 4.37
C TYR A 40 -8.60 20.70 5.13
N SER A 41 -8.47 20.48 6.44
CA SER A 41 -9.56 20.03 7.30
C SER A 41 -9.45 20.68 8.68
N LEU A 42 -10.56 21.26 9.15
CA LEU A 42 -10.66 21.81 10.51
C LEU A 42 -10.65 20.73 11.59
N HIS A 43 -11.14 19.55 11.25
CA HIS A 43 -11.27 18.43 12.18
C HIS A 43 -9.98 17.63 12.32
N GLU A 44 -9.15 17.64 11.28
CA GLU A 44 -7.88 16.92 11.23
C GLU A 44 -6.85 17.78 10.49
N PRO A 45 -6.18 18.73 11.19
CA PRO A 45 -5.28 19.69 10.56
C PRO A 45 -4.07 19.06 9.86
N GLY A 46 -3.70 17.82 10.21
CA GLY A 46 -2.60 17.08 9.59
C GLY A 46 -2.93 16.45 8.23
N VAL A 47 -4.15 16.60 7.73
CA VAL A 47 -4.57 16.06 6.42
C VAL A 47 -3.81 16.76 5.29
N SER A 48 -3.22 15.97 4.40
CA SER A 48 -2.51 16.49 3.23
C SER A 48 -3.34 16.36 1.95
N CYS A 49 -3.21 17.33 1.05
CA CYS A 49 -3.73 17.22 -0.31
C CYS A 49 -2.75 16.43 -1.21
N ILE A 50 -3.26 15.39 -1.87
CA ILE A 50 -2.49 14.45 -2.69
C ILE A 50 -3.05 14.44 -4.12
N SER A 51 -2.20 14.73 -5.10
CA SER A 51 -2.61 14.69 -6.51
C SER A 51 -2.73 13.24 -7.02
N LYS A 52 -3.89 12.93 -7.60
CA LYS A 52 -4.27 11.59 -8.09
C LYS A 52 -3.78 11.29 -9.52
N GLY A 53 -3.36 12.31 -10.26
CA GLY A 53 -2.96 12.17 -11.68
C GLY A 53 -4.07 11.65 -12.60
N LYS A 54 -5.34 11.69 -12.16
CA LYS A 54 -6.52 11.25 -12.92
C LYS A 54 -7.35 12.46 -13.33
N ALA A 55 -7.87 12.44 -14.56
CA ALA A 55 -8.65 13.55 -15.11
C ALA A 55 -9.96 13.82 -14.34
N HIS A 56 -10.70 12.76 -13.98
CA HIS A 56 -12.00 12.86 -13.31
C HIS A 56 -11.94 13.08 -11.79
N LYS A 57 -10.77 12.88 -11.16
CA LYS A 57 -10.55 13.15 -9.73
C LYS A 57 -9.10 13.57 -9.52
N LYS A 58 -8.87 14.88 -9.49
CA LYS A 58 -7.53 15.48 -9.51
C LYS A 58 -6.80 15.35 -8.17
N TYR A 59 -7.56 15.37 -7.07
CA TYR A 59 -7.02 15.38 -5.70
C TYR A 59 -7.72 14.37 -4.79
N GLU A 60 -7.00 13.92 -3.77
CA GLU A 60 -7.47 13.23 -2.57
C GLU A 60 -6.94 13.97 -1.35
N PHE A 61 -7.64 13.86 -0.22
CA PHE A 61 -7.24 14.46 1.05
C PHE A 61 -7.09 13.38 2.12
N GLY A 62 -5.88 13.21 2.64
CA GLY A 62 -5.61 12.28 3.73
C GLY A 62 -4.12 12.18 4.05
N ALA A 63 -3.77 11.20 4.88
CA ALA A 63 -2.38 10.83 5.12
C ALA A 63 -1.84 10.00 3.95
N LYS A 64 -0.55 10.17 3.64
CA LYS A 64 0.12 9.42 2.60
C LYS A 64 0.64 8.12 3.18
N ALA A 65 0.19 7.00 2.66
CA ALA A 65 0.69 5.69 3.08
C ALA A 65 1.51 4.99 1.99
N SER A 66 2.40 4.11 2.42
CA SER A 66 3.21 3.21 1.59
C SER A 66 3.02 1.78 2.06
N VAL A 67 2.76 0.87 1.11
CA VAL A 67 2.58 -0.55 1.36
C VAL A 67 3.63 -1.34 0.57
N THR A 68 4.33 -2.24 1.26
CA THR A 68 5.33 -3.14 0.70
C THR A 68 4.79 -4.54 0.62
N VAL A 69 4.87 -5.15 -0.55
CA VAL A 69 4.38 -6.51 -0.80
C VAL A 69 5.50 -7.37 -1.37
N THR A 70 5.56 -8.61 -0.93
CA THR A 70 6.43 -9.64 -1.51
C THR A 70 6.02 -9.96 -2.95
N LYS A 71 7.01 -10.05 -3.84
CA LYS A 71 6.78 -10.25 -5.29
C LYS A 71 6.03 -11.54 -5.62
N THR A 72 6.37 -12.63 -4.94
CA THR A 72 5.91 -13.99 -5.28
C THR A 72 4.65 -14.37 -4.54
N SER A 73 4.65 -14.25 -3.21
CA SER A 73 3.53 -14.67 -2.38
C SER A 73 2.45 -13.61 -2.28
N GLY A 74 2.73 -12.32 -2.50
CA GLY A 74 1.73 -11.27 -2.37
C GLY A 74 1.29 -11.05 -0.92
N ILE A 75 2.21 -11.26 0.04
CA ILE A 75 2.06 -10.97 1.47
C ILE A 75 2.58 -9.56 1.72
N ILE A 76 1.84 -8.78 2.51
CA ILE A 76 2.24 -7.43 2.90
C ILE A 76 3.29 -7.55 4.01
N VAL A 77 4.45 -6.92 3.83
CA VAL A 77 5.60 -6.96 4.75
C VAL A 77 6.05 -5.59 5.24
N GLY A 78 5.35 -4.53 4.83
CA GLY A 78 5.57 -3.18 5.30
C GLY A 78 4.35 -2.32 5.02
N ALA A 79 4.06 -1.42 5.95
CA ALA A 79 2.92 -0.52 5.92
C ALA A 79 3.32 0.72 6.72
N LEU A 80 3.59 1.84 6.05
CA LEU A 80 4.08 3.05 6.69
C LEU A 80 3.24 4.26 6.28
N SER A 81 2.76 5.01 7.28
CA SER A 81 2.07 6.29 7.07
C SER A 81 3.08 7.44 7.16
N PHE A 82 2.88 8.48 6.36
CA PHE A 82 3.72 9.67 6.27
C PHE A 82 2.88 10.94 6.45
N GLN A 83 3.49 11.92 7.09
CA GLN A 83 2.96 13.27 7.29
C GLN A 83 3.38 14.19 6.13
N ASP A 84 2.59 15.22 5.83
CA ASP A 84 2.94 16.32 4.90
C ASP A 84 3.26 15.93 3.45
N ASN A 85 2.68 14.82 2.97
CA ASN A 85 2.80 14.32 1.59
C ASN A 85 4.23 14.40 0.98
N PRO A 86 5.24 13.71 1.57
CA PRO A 86 6.61 13.74 1.10
C PRO A 86 6.70 13.15 -0.30
N PHE A 87 7.69 13.59 -1.08
CA PHE A 87 7.95 13.00 -2.39
C PHE A 87 8.24 11.49 -2.26
N ASP A 88 7.59 10.67 -3.11
CA ASP A 88 7.65 9.20 -3.05
C ASP A 88 9.10 8.67 -3.06
N GLY A 89 9.99 9.27 -3.83
CA GLY A 89 11.40 8.84 -3.89
C GLY A 89 12.16 8.99 -2.56
N HIS A 90 11.75 9.94 -1.71
CA HIS A 90 12.38 10.19 -0.41
C HIS A 90 11.87 9.27 0.70
N THR A 91 10.74 8.59 0.50
CA THR A 91 10.17 7.69 1.52
C THR A 91 10.83 6.30 1.53
N LEU A 92 11.52 5.90 0.46
CA LEU A 92 12.10 4.57 0.31
C LEU A 92 13.03 4.14 1.46
N PRO A 93 13.94 4.98 1.99
CA PRO A 93 14.80 4.58 3.09
C PRO A 93 14.01 4.17 4.34
N ALA A 94 12.97 4.94 4.69
CA ALA A 94 12.12 4.65 5.84
C ALA A 94 11.32 3.35 5.64
N VAL A 95 10.75 3.16 4.44
CA VAL A 95 10.01 1.93 4.11
C VAL A 95 10.91 0.70 4.15
N LEU A 96 12.13 0.78 3.59
CA LEU A 96 13.08 -0.34 3.60
C LEU A 96 13.54 -0.67 5.02
N SER A 97 13.76 0.34 5.87
CA SER A 97 14.14 0.14 7.27
C SER A 97 13.02 -0.55 8.06
N GLN A 98 11.76 -0.18 7.82
CA GLN A 98 10.62 -0.87 8.42
C GLN A 98 10.52 -2.34 7.98
N VAL A 99 10.72 -2.61 6.69
CA VAL A 99 10.69 -3.99 6.18
C VAL A 99 11.81 -4.81 6.81
N GLU A 100 13.00 -4.24 6.94
CA GLU A 100 14.14 -4.86 7.61
C GLU A 100 13.85 -5.15 9.10
N SER A 101 13.18 -4.24 9.82
CA SER A 101 12.79 -4.49 11.21
C SER A 101 11.71 -5.56 11.37
N ILE A 102 10.77 -5.66 10.43
CA ILE A 102 9.66 -6.63 10.49
C ILE A 102 10.13 -8.03 10.06
N VAL A 103 10.92 -8.10 8.99
CA VAL A 103 11.34 -9.37 8.36
C VAL A 103 12.68 -9.86 8.94
N GLY A 104 13.45 -8.98 9.59
CA GLY A 104 14.80 -9.26 10.06
C GLY A 104 15.85 -9.31 8.94
N GLN A 105 15.44 -9.09 7.68
CA GLN A 105 16.31 -9.13 6.51
C GLN A 105 15.98 -7.99 5.55
N ARG A 106 17.04 -7.35 5.04
CA ARG A 106 16.90 -6.30 4.04
C ARG A 106 16.73 -6.90 2.64
N PRO A 107 15.74 -6.45 1.86
CA PRO A 107 15.57 -6.94 0.49
C PRO A 107 16.74 -6.52 -0.39
N THR A 108 17.23 -7.44 -1.23
CA THR A 108 18.28 -7.16 -2.22
C THR A 108 17.77 -6.32 -3.39
N MET A 109 16.49 -6.47 -3.74
CA MET A 109 15.85 -5.77 -4.86
C MET A 109 14.45 -5.29 -4.48
N ALA A 110 14.14 -4.04 -4.81
CA ALA A 110 12.84 -3.41 -4.63
C ALA A 110 12.27 -2.93 -5.98
N ILE A 111 11.05 -3.36 -6.32
CA ILE A 111 10.39 -3.00 -7.58
C ILE A 111 9.41 -1.86 -7.35
N CYS A 112 9.76 -0.67 -7.82
CA CYS A 112 8.99 0.55 -7.56
C CYS A 112 8.21 1.02 -8.79
N ASP A 113 7.34 2.00 -8.57
CA ASP A 113 6.68 2.72 -9.66
C ASP A 113 7.49 3.87 -10.20
N ARG A 114 7.03 4.38 -11.33
CA ARG A 114 7.49 5.65 -11.89
C ARG A 114 7.29 6.85 -10.95
N GLY A 115 6.49 6.76 -9.89
CA GLY A 115 6.39 7.80 -8.86
C GLY A 115 7.67 7.93 -8.03
N TYR A 116 8.42 6.84 -7.87
CA TYR A 116 9.62 6.74 -7.05
C TYR A 116 10.89 7.17 -7.79
N ARG A 117 10.78 8.14 -8.71
CA ARG A 117 11.94 8.60 -9.48
C ARG A 117 13.04 9.09 -8.52
N GLY A 118 14.30 8.93 -8.96
CA GLY A 118 15.46 9.30 -8.17
C GLY A 118 16.38 8.11 -7.98
N LYS A 119 16.69 7.80 -6.71
CA LYS A 119 17.74 6.86 -6.32
C LYS A 119 17.50 5.46 -6.91
N ARG A 120 18.54 4.92 -7.58
CA ARG A 120 18.57 3.54 -8.13
C ARG A 120 19.10 2.52 -7.12
N LYS A 121 19.67 2.98 -6.00
CA LYS A 121 20.21 2.14 -4.93
C LYS A 121 19.98 2.84 -3.59
N VAL A 122 19.54 2.10 -2.58
CA VAL A 122 19.40 2.59 -1.19
C VAL A 122 20.04 1.57 -0.25
N GLY A 123 21.23 1.89 0.24
CA GLY A 123 22.09 0.93 0.94
C GLY A 123 22.50 -0.20 0.01
N VAL A 124 22.22 -1.45 0.41
CA VAL A 124 22.49 -2.65 -0.42
C VAL A 124 21.36 -2.98 -1.40
N THR A 125 20.19 -2.33 -1.28
CA THR A 125 19.00 -2.65 -2.06
C THR A 125 19.02 -1.95 -3.42
N SER A 126 18.87 -2.71 -4.51
CA SER A 126 18.70 -2.17 -5.87
C SER A 126 17.24 -1.80 -6.12
N ILE A 127 17.00 -0.63 -6.73
CA ILE A 127 15.66 -0.10 -6.99
C ILE A 127 15.38 -0.14 -8.49
N GLU A 128 14.46 -1.03 -8.86
CA GLU A 128 14.03 -1.25 -10.24
C GLU A 128 12.77 -0.44 -10.55
N ILE A 129 12.88 0.49 -11.50
CA ILE A 129 11.79 1.36 -11.94
C ILE A 129 11.59 1.20 -13.45
N PRO A 130 10.34 1.03 -13.93
CA PRO A 130 10.10 0.89 -15.36
C PRO A 130 10.37 2.20 -16.10
N GLU A 131 11.50 2.26 -16.78
CA GLU A 131 11.90 3.39 -17.63
C GLU A 131 11.19 3.33 -19.00
N SER A 132 10.73 4.49 -19.46
CA SER A 132 10.38 4.74 -20.87
C SER A 132 11.61 5.32 -21.56
N GLY A 133 12.40 4.48 -22.24
CA GLY A 133 13.65 4.90 -22.87
C GLY A 133 13.80 4.36 -24.29
N LYS A 134 14.32 5.23 -25.18
CA LYS A 134 14.56 5.07 -26.62
C LYS A 134 15.72 4.12 -26.99
N ARG A 135 16.32 3.39 -26.03
CA ARG A 135 17.35 2.39 -26.35
C ARG A 135 16.70 1.20 -27.05
N THR A 136 17.27 0.76 -28.17
CA THR A 136 16.88 -0.48 -28.84
C THR A 136 17.16 -1.66 -27.92
N LYS A 137 16.19 -1.99 -27.06
CA LYS A 137 16.29 -3.15 -26.17
C LYS A 137 16.15 -4.42 -26.99
N THR A 138 17.06 -5.36 -26.79
CA THR A 138 16.98 -6.70 -27.39
C THR A 138 15.68 -7.39 -26.95
N ALA A 139 15.18 -8.33 -27.76
CA ALA A 139 13.98 -9.10 -27.41
C ALA A 139 14.12 -9.80 -26.04
N SER A 140 15.32 -10.28 -25.71
CA SER A 140 15.67 -10.88 -24.41
C SER A 140 15.50 -9.88 -23.25
N ASP A 141 16.05 -8.67 -23.36
CA ASP A 141 15.93 -7.64 -22.33
C ASP A 141 14.47 -7.23 -22.09
N LYS A 142 13.69 -7.14 -23.16
CA LYS A 142 12.25 -6.87 -23.09
C LYS A 142 11.52 -8.01 -22.37
N ARG A 143 11.86 -9.27 -22.65
CA ARG A 143 11.27 -10.45 -22.00
C ARG A 143 11.59 -10.48 -20.51
N GLN A 144 12.87 -10.30 -20.14
CA GLN A 144 13.28 -10.26 -18.74
C GLN A 144 12.62 -9.11 -17.97
N ALA A 145 12.56 -7.91 -18.56
CA ALA A 145 11.87 -6.78 -17.96
C ALA A 145 10.36 -7.08 -17.78
N ARG A 146 9.70 -7.64 -18.81
CA ARG A 146 8.29 -8.05 -18.72
C ARG A 146 8.08 -9.04 -17.58
N GLU A 147 8.94 -10.04 -17.43
CA GLU A 147 8.84 -11.03 -16.36
C GLU A 147 9.03 -10.40 -14.96
N ARG A 148 10.03 -9.53 -14.80
CA ARG A 148 10.26 -8.78 -13.56
C ARG A 148 9.06 -7.91 -13.18
N PHE A 149 8.48 -7.19 -14.15
CA PHE A 149 7.39 -6.24 -13.90
C PHE A 149 5.97 -6.82 -14.05
N ARG A 150 5.78 -8.08 -14.50
CA ARG A 150 4.44 -8.69 -14.66
C ARG A 150 3.69 -8.74 -13.33
N ARG A 151 4.38 -9.18 -12.28
CA ARG A 151 3.81 -9.29 -10.92
C ARG A 151 3.55 -7.92 -10.27
N ARG A 152 4.12 -6.82 -10.81
CA ARG A 152 3.78 -5.45 -10.38
C ARG A 152 2.31 -5.12 -10.65
N ALA A 153 1.68 -5.76 -11.62
CA ALA A 153 0.25 -5.57 -11.87
C ALA A 153 -0.62 -6.05 -10.69
N ALA A 154 -0.14 -6.99 -9.87
CA ALA A 154 -0.91 -7.56 -8.76
C ALA A 154 -1.09 -6.63 -7.56
N ILE A 155 -0.25 -5.60 -7.41
CA ILE A 155 -0.35 -4.70 -6.25
C ILE A 155 -1.52 -3.71 -6.37
N GLU A 156 -1.96 -3.35 -7.58
CA GLU A 156 -3.15 -2.49 -7.75
C GLU A 156 -4.41 -3.21 -7.25
N PRO A 157 -4.68 -4.49 -7.60
CA PRO A 157 -5.70 -5.29 -6.94
C PRO A 157 -5.55 -5.39 -5.42
N ILE A 158 -4.33 -5.61 -4.89
CA ILE A 158 -4.10 -5.71 -3.44
C ILE A 158 -4.58 -4.44 -2.74
N ILE A 159 -4.25 -3.27 -3.26
CA ILE A 159 -4.77 -2.05 -2.66
C ILE A 159 -6.25 -1.85 -2.94
N GLY A 160 -6.76 -2.23 -4.10
CA GLY A 160 -8.21 -2.26 -4.32
C GLY A 160 -8.92 -2.99 -3.17
N HIS A 161 -8.39 -4.15 -2.78
CA HIS A 161 -8.87 -4.89 -1.61
C HIS A 161 -8.62 -4.15 -0.30
N LEU A 162 -7.44 -3.54 -0.08
CA LEU A 162 -7.23 -2.77 1.16
C LEU A 162 -8.24 -1.62 1.30
N LYS A 163 -8.49 -0.89 0.21
CA LYS A 163 -9.41 0.25 0.15
C LYS A 163 -10.86 -0.19 0.40
N ASN A 164 -11.32 -1.21 -0.33
CA ASN A 164 -12.73 -1.59 -0.35
C ASN A 164 -13.07 -2.66 0.70
N ASP A 165 -12.26 -3.71 0.82
CA ASP A 165 -12.55 -4.87 1.69
C ASP A 165 -12.07 -4.65 3.13
N HIS A 166 -10.97 -3.88 3.30
CA HIS A 166 -10.32 -3.69 4.61
C HIS A 166 -10.48 -2.26 5.15
N ARG A 167 -11.49 -1.52 4.67
CA ARG A 167 -11.93 -0.22 5.21
C ARG A 167 -10.85 0.86 5.27
N MET A 168 -9.82 0.75 4.45
CA MET A 168 -8.74 1.74 4.43
C MET A 168 -9.17 3.06 3.78
N LEU A 169 -10.30 3.12 3.07
CA LEU A 169 -10.79 4.39 2.53
C LEU A 169 -11.14 5.39 3.64
N ARG A 170 -11.87 4.95 4.67
CA ARG A 170 -12.34 5.81 5.76
C ARG A 170 -11.63 5.45 7.05
N ASN A 171 -10.95 6.42 7.64
CA ASN A 171 -10.36 6.26 8.96
C ASN A 171 -11.27 6.90 10.03
N TYR A 172 -11.61 6.13 11.06
CA TYR A 172 -12.39 6.59 12.22
C TYR A 172 -11.50 6.95 13.42
N LEU A 173 -10.21 6.63 13.35
CA LEU A 173 -9.23 6.94 14.38
C LEU A 173 -8.72 8.37 14.16
N LYS A 174 -8.57 9.12 15.25
CA LYS A 174 -8.09 10.52 15.20
C LYS A 174 -6.57 10.59 15.14
N GLY A 175 -6.08 11.61 14.44
CA GLY A 175 -4.67 11.91 14.41
C GLY A 175 -3.84 10.97 13.53
N GLN A 176 -2.60 11.38 13.34
CA GLN A 176 -1.59 10.66 12.55
C GLN A 176 -1.31 9.24 13.07
N VAL A 177 -1.37 9.05 14.41
CA VAL A 177 -1.25 7.74 15.04
C VAL A 177 -2.43 6.85 14.63
N GLY A 178 -3.65 7.41 14.61
CA GLY A 178 -4.84 6.73 14.13
C GLY A 178 -4.71 6.30 12.66
N ASP A 179 -4.20 7.17 11.79
CA ASP A 179 -3.94 6.84 10.38
C ASP A 179 -2.96 5.68 10.22
N ALA A 180 -1.87 5.70 10.99
CA ALA A 180 -0.90 4.62 10.99
C ALA A 180 -1.52 3.30 11.47
N VAL A 181 -2.24 3.32 12.61
CA VAL A 181 -2.89 2.13 13.18
C VAL A 181 -3.91 1.53 12.21
N ASN A 182 -4.77 2.36 11.60
CA ASN A 182 -5.76 1.87 10.63
C ASN A 182 -5.07 1.20 9.43
N LEU A 183 -4.02 1.82 8.88
CA LEU A 183 -3.23 1.25 7.79
C LEU A 183 -2.62 -0.11 8.17
N PHE A 184 -1.98 -0.20 9.34
CA PHE A 184 -1.39 -1.43 9.82
C PHE A 184 -2.44 -2.54 10.00
N MET A 185 -3.57 -2.22 10.63
CA MET A 185 -4.65 -3.18 10.87
C MET A 185 -5.28 -3.66 9.57
N ALA A 186 -5.50 -2.78 8.59
CA ALA A 186 -5.99 -3.17 7.26
C ALA A 186 -5.02 -4.12 6.56
N CYS A 187 -3.71 -3.84 6.62
CA CYS A 187 -2.67 -4.71 6.06
C CYS A 187 -2.59 -6.07 6.77
N ALA A 188 -2.69 -6.07 8.11
CA ALA A 188 -2.71 -7.30 8.90
C ALA A 188 -3.94 -8.16 8.58
N ALA A 189 -5.13 -7.55 8.50
CA ALA A 189 -6.37 -8.23 8.14
C ALA A 189 -6.29 -8.87 6.75
N PHE A 190 -5.67 -8.20 5.77
CA PHE A 190 -5.41 -8.76 4.45
C PHE A 190 -4.52 -10.01 4.52
N ASN A 191 -3.43 -9.95 5.29
CA ASN A 191 -2.53 -11.08 5.49
C ASN A 191 -3.24 -12.24 6.21
N PHE A 192 -4.01 -11.98 7.27
CA PHE A 192 -4.76 -13.02 7.99
C PHE A 192 -5.80 -13.69 7.11
N ARG A 193 -6.55 -12.94 6.29
CA ARG A 193 -7.50 -13.51 5.33
C ARG A 193 -6.81 -14.49 4.37
N LYS A 194 -5.60 -14.17 3.95
CA LYS A 194 -4.80 -15.05 3.08
C LYS A 194 -4.33 -16.31 3.81
N PHE A 195 -3.85 -16.16 5.04
CA PHE A 195 -3.46 -17.27 5.89
C PHE A 195 -4.63 -18.24 6.16
N ILE A 196 -5.80 -17.71 6.53
CA ILE A 196 -7.02 -18.48 6.76
C ILE A 196 -7.41 -19.26 5.49
N ARG A 197 -7.35 -18.65 4.29
CA ARG A 197 -7.64 -19.37 3.05
C ARG A 197 -6.72 -20.57 2.81
N VAL A 198 -5.43 -20.42 3.11
CA VAL A 198 -4.47 -21.53 3.00
C VAL A 198 -4.80 -22.61 4.03
N LEU A 199 -5.07 -22.22 5.27
CA LEU A 199 -5.45 -23.15 6.34
C LEU A 199 -6.74 -23.92 5.99
N CYS A 200 -7.78 -23.24 5.51
CA CYS A 200 -9.02 -23.87 5.04
C CYS A 200 -8.75 -24.85 3.89
N PHE A 201 -7.91 -24.48 2.93
CA PHE A 201 -7.55 -25.37 1.82
C PHE A 201 -6.83 -26.63 2.30
N LEU A 202 -5.87 -26.48 3.22
CA LEU A 202 -5.15 -27.61 3.83
C LEU A 202 -6.10 -28.51 4.65
N TYR A 203 -6.99 -27.90 5.43
CA TYR A 203 -7.99 -28.61 6.21
C TYR A 203 -8.96 -29.41 5.32
N LEU A 204 -9.48 -28.81 4.25
CA LEU A 204 -10.35 -29.49 3.29
C LEU A 204 -9.61 -30.63 2.56
N LYS A 205 -8.33 -30.44 2.22
CA LYS A 205 -7.51 -31.51 1.64
C LYS A 205 -7.27 -32.66 2.61
N PHE A 206 -7.00 -32.35 3.87
CA PHE A 206 -6.80 -33.34 4.92
C PHE A 206 -8.08 -34.14 5.15
N LEU A 207 -9.22 -33.46 5.29
CA LEU A 207 -10.54 -34.09 5.43
C LEU A 207 -10.86 -34.96 4.21
N GLY A 208 -10.62 -34.46 3.00
CA GLY A 208 -10.80 -35.23 1.77
C GLY A 208 -9.87 -36.44 1.65
N HIS A 209 -8.68 -36.41 2.27
CA HIS A 209 -7.80 -37.57 2.33
C HIS A 209 -8.30 -38.62 3.32
N ILE A 210 -8.81 -38.20 4.49
CA ILE A 210 -9.41 -39.08 5.50
C ILE A 210 -10.71 -39.72 4.97
N LEU A 211 -11.54 -38.93 4.29
CA LEU A 211 -12.84 -39.37 3.78
C LEU A 211 -12.75 -40.10 2.43
N ARG A 212 -11.55 -40.31 1.87
CA ARG A 212 -11.40 -41.14 0.68
C ARG A 212 -11.69 -42.59 1.05
N PRO A 213 -12.75 -43.21 0.50
CA PRO A 213 -12.93 -44.64 0.67
C PRO A 213 -11.71 -45.35 0.09
N ASN A 214 -11.29 -46.42 0.76
CA ASN A 214 -10.20 -47.27 0.33
C ASN A 214 -10.69 -48.03 -0.92
N VAL A 215 -10.61 -47.41 -2.09
CA VAL A 215 -10.97 -48.05 -3.36
C VAL A 215 -9.90 -49.09 -3.63
N GLN A 216 -10.16 -50.33 -3.19
CA GLN A 216 -9.35 -51.47 -3.59
C GLN A 216 -9.43 -51.57 -5.12
N PRO A 217 -8.30 -51.73 -5.83
CA PRO A 217 -8.36 -51.99 -7.26
C PRO A 217 -9.12 -53.29 -7.46
N MET A 218 -10.21 -53.27 -8.26
CA MET A 218 -10.84 -54.49 -8.74
C MET A 218 -9.75 -55.30 -9.44
N GLN A 219 -9.43 -56.48 -8.89
CA GLN A 219 -8.65 -57.47 -9.61
C GLN A 219 -9.41 -57.77 -10.89
N ALA A 220 -8.82 -57.42 -12.03
CA ALA A 220 -9.27 -57.92 -13.31
C ALA A 220 -9.09 -59.45 -13.27
N CYS A 221 -10.20 -60.18 -13.19
CA CYS A 221 -10.19 -61.62 -13.38
C CYS A 221 -9.65 -61.92 -14.78
N ALA A 222 -8.67 -62.83 -14.82
CA ALA A 222 -7.98 -63.28 -16.03
C ALA A 222 -8.90 -64.08 -16.97
#